data_AF-A0A2E7VWV8-F1
#
_entry.id   AF-A0A2E7VWV8-F1
#
_cell.length_a   1.000
_cell.length_b   1.000
_cell.length_c   1.000
_cell.angle_alpha   90.00
_cell.angle_beta   90.00
_cell.angle_gamma   90.00
#
_symmetry.space_group_name_H-M   'P 1'
#
loop_
_entity.id
_entity.type
_entity.pdbx_description
1 polymer ?
#
loop_
_entity_poly.entity_id
_entity_poly.type
_entity_poly.pdbx_seq_one_letter_code
_entity_poly.pdbx_strand_id
1 'polypeptide(L)' 'MKDKFEDLNDTFDITPVESEVVKPKKPDKVSKSKEIDIDKDYEYTRGNLYSIIEKGQEALDSALEI' A
#
# COMPACT_ATOMS: atom_id res chain seq x y z
N MET A 1 -22.64 33.34 -25.88
CA MET A 1 -21.80 32.12 -26.00
C MET A 1 -22.42 30.94 -25.24
N LYS A 2 -23.72 30.97 -24.91
CA LYS A 2 -24.41 29.85 -24.28
C LYS A 2 -25.16 28.97 -25.29
N ASP A 3 -25.36 29.47 -26.51
CA ASP A 3 -26.38 28.94 -27.42
C ASP A 3 -25.85 27.92 -28.45
N LYS A 4 -24.56 27.53 -28.37
CA LYS A 4 -23.93 26.70 -29.41
C LYS A 4 -24.09 25.19 -29.22
N PHE A 5 -24.67 24.75 -28.11
CA PHE A 5 -24.69 23.33 -27.74
C PHE A 5 -26.03 22.86 -27.16
N GLU A 6 -27.09 23.66 -27.27
CA GLU A 6 -28.43 23.31 -26.74
C GLU A 6 -29.02 22.08 -27.47
N ASP A 7 -28.79 21.99 -28.79
CA ASP A 7 -29.36 20.92 -29.64
C ASP A 7 -28.53 19.62 -29.62
N LEU A 8 -27.46 19.57 -28.85
CA LEU A 8 -26.54 18.44 -28.83
C LEU A 8 -27.20 17.19 -28.24
N ASN A 9 -28.03 17.37 -27.21
CA ASN A 9 -28.73 16.27 -26.57
C ASN A 9 -29.78 15.65 -27.51
N ASP A 10 -30.46 16.47 -28.31
CA ASP A 10 -31.44 16.03 -29.32
C ASP A 10 -30.75 15.31 -30.49
N THR A 11 -29.63 15.85 -30.98
CA THR A 11 -28.85 15.25 -32.09
C THR A 11 -28.34 13.84 -31.75
N PHE A 12 -28.05 13.57 -30.48
CA PHE A 12 -27.50 12.29 -30.03
C PHE A 12 -28.52 11.39 -29.32
N ASP A 13 -29.81 11.74 -29.30
CA ASP A 13 -30.86 11.04 -28.56
C ASP A 13 -30.49 10.78 -27.09
N ILE A 14 -29.78 11.73 -26.47
CA ILE A 14 -29.33 11.61 -25.08
C ILE A 14 -30.41 12.20 -24.17
N THR A 15 -30.99 11.37 -23.33
CA THR A 15 -31.75 11.86 -22.17
C THR A 15 -30.75 12.28 -21.08
N PRO A 16 -30.77 13.54 -20.61
CA PRO A 16 -29.88 13.97 -19.54
C PRO A 16 -30.19 13.17 -18.27
N VAL A 17 -29.30 12.26 -17.91
CA VAL A 17 -29.35 11.57 -16.62
C VAL A 17 -28.52 12.39 -15.64
N GLU A 18 -29.13 12.82 -14.54
CA GLU A 18 -28.38 13.40 -13.42
C GLU A 18 -27.44 12.31 -12.88
N SER A 19 -26.17 12.37 -13.27
CA SER A 19 -25.17 11.46 -12.73
C SER A 19 -24.98 11.80 -11.24
N GLU A 20 -25.42 10.91 -10.35
CA GLU A 20 -25.00 10.98 -8.95
C GLU A 20 -23.48 11.03 -8.91
N VAL A 21 -22.92 12.07 -8.30
CA VAL A 21 -21.48 12.18 -8.08
C VAL A 21 -21.08 11.02 -7.18
N VAL A 22 -20.58 9.94 -7.79
CA VAL A 22 -20.02 8.80 -7.06
C VAL A 22 -18.82 9.34 -6.30
N LYS A 23 -19.00 9.56 -4.99
CA LYS A 23 -17.90 9.97 -4.11
C LYS A 23 -16.77 8.95 -4.32
N PRO A 24 -15.54 9.40 -4.60
CA PRO A 24 -14.42 8.47 -4.73
C PRO A 24 -14.34 7.67 -3.44
N LYS A 25 -14.48 6.34 -3.56
CA LYS A 25 -14.36 5.42 -2.44
C LYS A 25 -12.96 5.63 -1.86
N LYS A 26 -12.86 6.13 -0.63
CA LYS A 26 -11.57 6.26 0.06
C LYS A 26 -10.90 4.88 -0.02
N PRO A 27 -9.59 4.80 -0.33
CA PRO A 27 -8.89 3.53 -0.33
C PRO A 27 -9.14 2.88 1.03
N ASP A 28 -9.57 1.62 1.01
CA ASP A 28 -9.81 0.85 2.23
C ASP A 28 -8.54 0.96 3.07
N LYS A 29 -8.68 1.49 4.30
CA LYS A 29 -7.55 1.56 5.24
C LYS A 29 -6.93 0.17 5.27
N VAL A 30 -5.62 0.11 5.02
CA VAL A 30 -4.82 -1.10 5.13
C VAL A 30 -5.28 -1.83 6.39
N SER A 31 -5.76 -3.07 6.23
CA SER A 31 -6.38 -3.79 7.34
C SER A 31 -5.37 -3.83 8.49
N LYS A 32 -5.81 -3.58 9.73
CA LYS A 32 -4.95 -3.62 10.93
C LYS A 32 -4.10 -4.89 11.02
N SER A 33 -4.54 -5.99 10.40
CA SER A 33 -3.78 -7.22 10.26
C SER A 33 -2.44 -7.04 9.54
N LYS A 34 -2.38 -6.25 8.45
CA LYS A 34 -1.15 -6.01 7.70
C LYS A 34 -0.12 -5.20 8.50
N GLU A 35 -0.56 -4.25 9.31
CA GLU A 35 0.34 -3.48 10.20
C GLU A 35 0.96 -4.40 11.26
N ILE A 36 0.15 -5.29 11.86
CA ILE A 36 0.61 -6.27 12.86
C ILE A 36 1.61 -7.26 12.24
N ASP A 37 1.41 -7.68 11.00
CA ASP A 37 2.31 -8.61 10.32
C ASP A 37 3.67 -7.95 10.02
N ILE A 38 3.68 -6.67 9.61
CA ILE A 38 4.92 -5.91 9.36
C ILE A 38 5.77 -5.80 10.64
N ASP A 39 5.15 -5.45 11.77
CA ASP A 39 5.88 -5.31 13.03
C ASP A 39 6.48 -6.65 13.47
N LYS A 40 5.72 -7.74 13.35
CA LYS A 40 6.20 -9.10 13.68
C LYS A 40 7.37 -9.52 12.81
N ASP A 41 7.27 -9.31 11.50
CA ASP A 41 8.31 -9.70 10.54
C ASP A 41 9.60 -8.88 10.77
N TYR A 42 9.45 -7.60 11.11
CA TYR A 42 10.56 -6.74 11.48
C TYR A 42 11.25 -7.22 12.76
N GLU A 43 10.50 -7.48 13.83
CA GLU A 43 11.02 -7.97 15.09
C GLU A 43 11.71 -9.34 14.94
N TYR A 44 11.10 -10.26 14.20
CA TYR A 44 11.67 -11.57 13.90
C TYR A 44 12.99 -11.47 13.14
N THR A 45 13.02 -10.68 12.07
CA THR A 45 14.21 -10.51 11.23
C THR A 45 15.33 -9.84 12.01
N ARG A 46 15.00 -8.83 12.83
CA ARG A 46 15.96 -8.14 13.69
C ARG A 46 16.57 -9.06 14.75
N GLY A 47 15.75 -9.89 15.40
CA GLY A 47 16.23 -10.89 16.37
C GLY A 47 17.19 -11.90 15.73
N ASN A 48 16.85 -12.39 14.54
CA ASN A 48 17.73 -13.30 13.78
C ASN A 48 19.06 -12.62 13.41
N LEU A 49 19.05 -11.36 13.00
CA LEU A 49 20.27 -10.61 12.69
C LEU A 49 21.20 -10.52 13.91
N TYR A 50 20.67 -10.23 15.10
CA TYR A 50 21.48 -10.22 16.32
C TYR A 50 22.07 -11.61 16.63
N SER A 51 21.29 -12.68 16.48
CA SER A 51 21.81 -14.05 16.68
C SER A 51 22.94 -14.39 15.69
N ILE A 52 22.85 -13.94 14.44
CA ILE A 52 23.92 -14.14 13.44
C ILE A 52 25.17 -13.34 13.81
N ILE A 53 25.02 -12.10 14.28
CA ILE A 53 26.15 -11.27 14.69
C ILE A 53 26.89 -11.91 15.87
N GLU A 54 26.17 -12.36 16.89
CA GLU A 54 26.75 -13.04 18.06
C GLU A 54 27.51 -14.30 17.66
N LYS A 55 26.86 -15.20 16.89
CA LYS A 55 27.51 -16.41 16.36
C LYS A 55 28.69 -16.10 15.45
N GLY A 56 28.62 -14.99 14.71
CA GLY A 56 29.69 -14.53 13.84
C GLY A 56 30.91 -14.07 14.63
N GLN A 57 30.71 -13.39 15.76
CA GLN A 57 31.78 -13.01 16.67
C GLN A 57 32.41 -14.25 17.32
N GLU A 58 31.60 -15.17 17.85
CA GLU A 58 32.09 -16.44 18.43
C GLU A 58 32.91 -17.26 17.44
N ALA A 59 32.45 -17.36 16.19
CA ALA A 59 33.15 -18.08 15.14
C ALA A 59 34.48 -17.41 14.75
N LEU A 60 34.51 -16.07 14.75
CA LEU A 60 35.71 -15.29 14.45
C LEU A 60 36.74 -15.44 15.57
N ASP A 61 36.32 -15.34 16.83
CA ASP A 61 37.19 -15.54 17.99
C ASP A 61 37.77 -16.97 17.97
N SER A 62 36.93 -17.98 17.74
CA SER A 62 37.36 -19.38 17.60
C SER A 62 38.38 -19.59 16.48
N ALA A 63 38.26 -18.85 15.37
CA ALA A 63 39.19 -18.94 14.25
C ALA A 63 40.53 -18.22 14.52
N LEU A 64 40.55 -17.20 15.38
CA LEU A 64 41.75 -16.43 15.75
C LEU A 64 42.54 -17.06 16.90
N GLU A 65 41.94 -17.94 17.69
CA GLU A 65 42.61 -18.69 18.77
C GLU A 65 43.53 -19.82 18.27
N ILE A 66 43.68 -20.00 16.96
CA ILE A 66 44.49 -21.06 16.31
C ILE A 66 45.90 -20.57 15.94
#